data_AF-A0AAV2EBN0-F1
#
_entry.id   AF-A0AAV2EBN0-F1
#
_cell.length_a   1.000
_cell.length_b   1.000
_cell.length_c   1.000
_cell.angle_alpha   90.00
_cell.angle_beta   90.00
_cell.angle_gamma   90.00
#
_symmetry.space_group_name_H-M   'P 1'
#
loop_
_entity.id
_entity.type
_entity.pdbx_description
1 polymer ?
#
loop_
_entity_poly.entity_id
_entity_poly.type
_entity_poly.pdbx_seq_one_letter_code
_entity_poly.pdbx_strand_id
1 'polypeptide(L)'
;MRSSIQHPQVIANKFEVNTSFIIILRGSVVFHRKTDESPRTHLWRFHELIDANKINGVPQDVIQLCYFPFTLDGQAKMWLDNRPPGSITTFTDLSNKFLARYHPPSKIVDMQKEITHFAQEEEETIQDAWERYQGLFLKCPNHGINDAFKVSTFYRSLFPEDKQLIDSVCGGNMLTKKPPMLKHLFEDMAEHDYDWDLLRDPGEHRVVV
;
A
#
# COMPACT_ATOMS: atom_id res chain seq x y z
N MET A 1 -12.46 30.95 -12.86
CA MET A 1 -11.88 29.78 -13.57
C MET A 1 -12.97 28.73 -13.75
N ARG A 2 -12.99 27.99 -14.86
CA ARG A 2 -13.94 26.89 -15.10
C ARG A 2 -13.39 25.61 -14.46
N SER A 3 -14.26 24.79 -13.86
CA SER A 3 -13.88 23.53 -13.21
C SER A 3 -13.26 22.53 -14.20
N SER A 4 -12.25 21.79 -13.75
CA SER A 4 -11.66 20.65 -14.48
C SER A 4 -12.63 19.50 -14.65
N ILE A 5 -13.58 19.36 -13.71
CA ILE A 5 -14.66 18.38 -13.76
C ILE A 5 -15.83 19.00 -14.51
N GLN A 6 -16.24 18.32 -15.58
CA GLN A 6 -17.50 18.61 -16.24
C GLN A 6 -18.60 17.87 -15.48
N HIS A 7 -19.42 18.62 -14.75
CA HIS A 7 -20.60 18.06 -14.10
C HIS A 7 -21.65 17.72 -15.19
N PRO A 8 -22.15 16.47 -15.24
CA PRO A 8 -23.21 16.11 -16.16
C PRO A 8 -24.45 17.00 -15.95
N GLN A 9 -25.13 17.35 -17.03
CA GLN A 9 -26.44 18.02 -16.98
C GLN A 9 -27.47 17.01 -16.48
N VAL A 10 -27.52 16.78 -15.16
CA VAL A 10 -28.63 16.03 -14.54
C VAL A 10 -29.87 16.89 -14.71
N ILE A 11 -31.00 16.29 -15.09
CA ILE A 11 -32.30 16.95 -15.22
C ILE A 11 -32.54 17.75 -13.93
N ALA A 12 -32.30 19.05 -14.05
CA ALA A 12 -32.22 19.98 -12.95
C ALA A 12 -33.58 19.98 -12.24
N ASN A 13 -33.60 19.64 -10.95
CA ASN A 13 -34.54 20.13 -9.92
C ASN A 13 -34.46 19.41 -8.56
N LYS A 14 -33.56 18.43 -8.32
CA LYS A 14 -33.51 17.74 -7.00
C LYS A 14 -32.14 17.40 -6.40
N PHE A 15 -31.03 17.67 -7.09
CA PHE A 15 -29.69 17.39 -6.54
C PHE A 15 -29.02 18.68 -6.10
N GLU A 16 -28.82 18.81 -4.78
CA GLU A 16 -28.04 19.86 -4.17
C GLU A 16 -26.88 19.24 -3.39
N VAL A 17 -25.76 19.96 -3.37
CA VAL A 17 -24.59 19.53 -2.62
C VAL A 17 -24.87 19.72 -1.12
N ASN A 18 -24.79 18.63 -0.36
CA ASN A 18 -25.04 18.62 1.07
C ASN A 18 -23.77 19.08 1.82
N THR A 19 -23.85 20.25 2.43
CA THR A 19 -22.73 20.87 3.18
C THR A 19 -22.33 20.07 4.41
N SER A 20 -23.28 19.44 5.11
CA SER A 20 -22.98 18.56 6.26
C SER A 20 -22.18 17.34 5.82
N PHE A 21 -22.48 16.79 4.65
CA PHE A 21 -21.71 15.69 4.10
C PHE A 21 -20.30 16.13 3.67
N ILE A 22 -20.14 17.35 3.15
CA ILE A 22 -18.80 17.93 2.91
C ILE A 22 -18.00 18.00 4.21
N ILE A 23 -18.61 18.42 5.32
CA ILE A 23 -17.93 18.49 6.62
C ILE A 23 -17.45 17.10 7.05
N ILE A 24 -18.29 16.07 6.91
CA ILE A 24 -17.92 14.67 7.19
C ILE A 24 -16.74 14.23 6.31
N LEU A 25 -16.83 14.48 5.00
CA LEU A 25 -15.76 14.13 4.05
C LEU A 25 -14.44 14.80 4.43
N ARG A 26 -14.48 16.08 4.79
CA ARG A 26 -13.30 16.84 5.22
C ARG A 26 -12.77 16.44 6.59
N GLY A 27 -13.58 15.84 7.45
CA GLY A 27 -13.15 15.31 8.74
C GLY A 27 -12.54 13.92 8.66
N SER A 28 -12.95 13.10 7.68
CA SER A 28 -12.66 11.66 7.70
C SER A 28 -11.81 11.15 6.53
N VAL A 29 -11.81 11.83 5.37
CA VAL A 29 -11.21 11.27 4.14
C VAL A 29 -10.35 12.27 3.36
N VAL A 30 -9.75 13.27 4.00
CA VAL A 30 -8.89 14.23 3.29
C VAL A 30 -7.56 13.58 2.89
N PHE A 31 -7.13 13.84 1.65
CA PHE A 31 -5.82 13.46 1.11
C PHE A 31 -4.92 14.69 1.02
N HIS A 32 -3.81 14.65 1.75
CA HIS A 32 -2.83 15.74 1.85
C HIS A 32 -1.54 15.44 1.09
N ARG A 33 -1.41 14.23 0.51
CA ARG A 33 -0.19 13.72 -0.11
C ARG A 33 0.96 13.54 0.90
N LYS A 34 0.66 13.07 2.11
CA LYS A 34 1.70 12.67 3.06
C LYS A 34 2.39 11.38 2.60
N THR A 35 3.58 11.10 3.12
CA THR A 35 4.40 9.94 2.73
C THR A 35 3.78 8.60 3.12
N ASP A 36 2.94 8.60 4.16
CA ASP A 36 2.20 7.47 4.70
C ASP A 36 0.76 7.36 4.14
N GLU A 37 0.28 8.37 3.41
CA GLU A 37 -1.06 8.36 2.81
C GLU A 37 -1.08 7.55 1.51
N SER A 38 -1.89 6.51 1.47
CA SER A 38 -2.15 5.70 0.27
C SER A 38 -3.29 6.30 -0.57
N PRO A 39 -3.05 6.68 -1.85
CA PRO A 39 -4.11 7.14 -2.76
C PRO A 39 -5.23 6.12 -2.99
N ARG A 40 -4.90 4.83 -2.92
CA ARG A 40 -5.87 3.74 -3.04
C ARG A 40 -6.75 3.61 -1.81
N THR A 41 -6.15 3.73 -0.62
CA THR A 41 -6.89 3.71 0.65
C THR A 41 -7.81 4.92 0.74
N HIS A 42 -7.36 6.08 0.28
CA HIS A 42 -8.20 7.27 0.15
C HIS A 42 -9.42 7.04 -0.75
N LEU A 43 -9.22 6.51 -1.97
CA LEU A 43 -10.33 6.18 -2.88
C LEU A 43 -11.30 5.18 -2.24
N TRP A 44 -10.78 4.13 -1.59
CA TRP A 44 -11.61 3.13 -0.92
C TRP A 44 -12.48 3.75 0.18
N ARG A 45 -11.91 4.55 1.09
CA ARG A 45 -12.68 5.25 2.14
C ARG A 45 -13.68 6.24 1.57
N PHE A 46 -13.32 6.92 0.49
CA PHE A 46 -14.25 7.79 -0.22
C PHE A 46 -15.44 7.00 -0.77
N HIS A 47 -15.19 5.85 -1.43
CA HIS A 47 -16.25 4.98 -1.94
C HIS A 47 -17.17 4.49 -0.83
N GLU A 48 -16.62 4.06 0.30
CA GLU A 48 -17.39 3.62 1.47
C GLU A 48 -18.38 4.70 1.95
N LEU A 49 -17.91 5.96 2.06
CA LEU A 49 -18.77 7.08 2.43
C LEU A 49 -19.81 7.43 1.37
N ILE A 50 -19.45 7.38 0.08
CA ILE A 50 -20.40 7.61 -1.01
C ILE A 50 -21.48 6.51 -1.03
N ASP A 51 -21.10 5.26 -0.83
CA ASP A 51 -22.03 4.13 -0.84
C ASP A 51 -23.01 4.18 0.34
N ALA A 52 -22.56 4.67 1.50
CA ALA A 52 -23.42 4.93 2.65
C ALA A 52 -24.37 6.13 2.46
N ASN A 53 -24.08 7.03 1.51
CA ASN A 53 -24.80 8.29 1.29
C ASN A 53 -25.35 8.40 -0.14
N LYS A 54 -25.87 7.29 -0.69
CA LYS A 54 -26.48 7.27 -2.02
C LYS A 54 -27.72 8.16 -2.08
N ILE A 55 -27.87 8.86 -3.22
CA ILE A 55 -29.01 9.74 -3.47
C ILE A 55 -29.86 9.11 -4.57
N ASN A 56 -31.12 8.83 -4.24
CA ASN A 56 -32.06 8.20 -5.16
C ASN A 56 -32.26 9.06 -6.43
N GLY A 57 -32.13 8.42 -7.59
CA GLY A 57 -32.32 9.06 -8.89
C GLY A 57 -31.13 9.88 -9.40
N VAL A 58 -29.99 9.89 -8.69
CA VAL A 58 -28.76 10.54 -9.14
C VAL A 58 -27.72 9.46 -9.48
N PRO A 59 -27.12 9.46 -10.68
CA PRO A 59 -26.08 8.50 -11.01
C PRO A 59 -24.90 8.62 -10.02
N GLN A 60 -24.40 7.47 -9.55
CA GLN A 60 -23.31 7.43 -8.57
C GLN A 60 -22.06 8.18 -9.05
N ASP A 61 -21.74 8.09 -10.35
CA ASP A 61 -20.63 8.82 -10.98
C ASP A 61 -20.75 10.34 -10.80
N VAL A 62 -21.97 10.90 -10.88
CA VAL A 62 -22.23 12.33 -10.66
C VAL A 62 -21.95 12.71 -9.21
N ILE A 63 -22.45 11.91 -8.26
CA ILE A 63 -22.24 12.14 -6.83
C ILE A 63 -20.73 12.13 -6.54
N GLN A 64 -20.02 11.13 -7.06
CA GLN A 64 -18.59 10.98 -6.86
C GLN A 64 -17.79 12.17 -7.42
N LEU A 65 -18.07 12.57 -8.67
CA LEU A 65 -17.44 13.74 -9.29
C LEU A 65 -17.71 15.05 -8.53
N CYS A 66 -18.89 15.18 -7.93
CA CYS A 66 -19.24 16.36 -7.12
C CYS A 66 -18.51 16.40 -5.77
N TYR A 67 -18.37 15.27 -5.08
CA TYR A 67 -17.83 15.24 -3.72
C TYR A 67 -16.32 15.03 -3.63
N PHE A 68 -15.71 14.33 -4.60
CA PHE A 68 -14.27 14.05 -4.56
C PHE A 68 -13.37 15.30 -4.46
N PRO A 69 -13.67 16.44 -5.11
CA PRO A 69 -12.84 17.64 -4.95
C PRO A 69 -12.74 18.14 -3.50
N PHE A 70 -13.72 17.86 -2.65
CA PHE A 70 -13.71 18.25 -1.24
C PHE A 70 -12.85 17.34 -0.37
N THR A 71 -12.42 16.19 -0.89
CA THR A 71 -11.54 15.26 -0.18
C THR A 71 -10.07 15.51 -0.48
N LEU A 72 -9.73 16.50 -1.30
CA LEU A 72 -8.35 16.88 -1.61
C LEU A 72 -7.97 18.17 -0.90
N ASP A 73 -6.73 18.25 -0.41
CA ASP A 73 -6.17 19.47 0.15
C ASP A 73 -4.76 19.77 -0.41
N GLY A 74 -4.28 21.00 -0.18
CA GLY A 74 -2.95 21.47 -0.56
C GLY A 74 -2.60 21.15 -2.02
N GLN A 75 -1.48 20.44 -2.20
CA GLN A 75 -0.98 20.10 -3.54
C GLN A 75 -1.89 19.15 -4.32
N ALA A 76 -2.71 18.34 -3.64
CA ALA A 76 -3.67 17.46 -4.29
C ALA A 76 -4.84 18.26 -4.87
N LYS A 77 -5.34 19.25 -4.11
CA LYS A 77 -6.37 20.15 -4.59
C LYS A 77 -5.88 21.00 -5.76
N MET A 78 -4.70 21.59 -5.62
CA MET A 78 -4.07 22.40 -6.67
C MET A 78 -3.85 21.61 -7.97
N TRP A 79 -3.48 20.33 -7.88
CA TRP A 79 -3.36 19.49 -9.07
C TRP A 79 -4.67 19.37 -9.82
N LEU A 80 -5.77 19.10 -9.12
CA LEU A 80 -7.08 18.99 -9.74
C LEU A 80 -7.53 20.31 -10.36
N ASP A 81 -7.28 21.43 -9.68
CA ASP A 81 -7.68 22.77 -10.12
C ASP A 81 -6.90 23.28 -11.33
N ASN A 82 -5.66 22.83 -11.52
CA ASN A 82 -4.80 23.22 -12.64
C ASN A 82 -4.99 22.36 -13.90
N ARG A 83 -5.93 21.41 -13.90
CA ARG A 83 -6.23 20.62 -15.09
C ARG A 83 -7.02 21.44 -16.11
N PRO A 84 -6.99 21.04 -17.41
CA PRO A 84 -7.80 21.72 -18.42
C PRO A 84 -9.30 21.62 -18.05
N PRO A 85 -10.06 22.72 -18.16
CA PRO A 85 -11.49 22.73 -17.89
C PRO A 85 -12.23 21.65 -18.68
N GLY A 86 -13.13 20.91 -18.03
CA GLY A 86 -13.89 19.82 -18.64
C GLY A 86 -13.06 18.61 -19.10
N SER A 87 -11.79 18.50 -18.70
CA SER A 87 -10.95 17.34 -19.05
C SER A 87 -11.27 16.06 -18.28
N ILE A 88 -12.21 16.11 -17.33
CA ILE A 88 -12.72 14.96 -16.57
C ILE A 88 -14.23 14.93 -16.72
N THR A 89 -14.76 13.84 -17.25
CA THR A 89 -16.21 13.66 -17.45
C THR A 89 -16.78 12.45 -16.71
N THR A 90 -15.93 11.54 -16.23
CA THR A 90 -16.32 10.36 -15.45
C THR A 90 -15.45 10.23 -14.21
N PHE A 91 -16.00 9.64 -13.14
CA PHE A 91 -15.22 9.37 -11.94
C PHE A 91 -14.12 8.35 -12.22
N THR A 92 -14.34 7.39 -13.13
CA THR A 92 -13.30 6.43 -13.55
C THR A 92 -12.07 7.15 -14.12
N ASP A 93 -12.26 8.14 -15.01
CA ASP A 93 -11.15 8.93 -15.55
C ASP A 93 -10.46 9.75 -14.45
N LEU A 94 -11.25 10.33 -13.53
CA LEU A 94 -10.73 11.04 -12.38
C LEU A 94 -9.82 10.16 -11.52
N SER A 95 -10.31 8.99 -11.10
CA SER A 95 -9.60 8.05 -10.24
C SER A 95 -8.31 7.56 -10.89
N ASN A 96 -8.37 7.23 -12.19
CA ASN A 96 -7.19 6.78 -12.94
C ASN A 96 -6.10 7.86 -12.97
N LYS A 97 -6.47 9.12 -13.22
CA LYS A 97 -5.51 10.23 -13.26
C LYS A 97 -4.99 10.60 -11.88
N PHE A 98 -5.82 10.50 -10.85
CA PHE A 98 -5.42 10.67 -9.45
C PHE A 98 -4.39 9.60 -9.04
N LEU A 99 -4.67 8.33 -9.33
CA LEU A 99 -3.76 7.22 -9.08
C LEU A 99 -2.47 7.34 -9.89
N ALA A 100 -2.54 7.69 -11.17
CA ALA A 100 -1.33 7.88 -11.98
C ALA A 100 -0.43 9.00 -11.43
N ARG A 101 -1.02 10.06 -10.86
CA ARG A 101 -0.28 11.18 -10.29
C ARG A 101 0.35 10.85 -8.93
N TYR A 102 -0.40 10.19 -8.05
CA TYR A 102 0.00 10.02 -6.65
C TYR A 102 0.48 8.60 -6.30
N HIS A 103 0.28 7.66 -7.22
CA HIS A 103 0.77 6.28 -7.15
C HIS A 103 1.39 5.87 -8.50
N PRO A 104 2.40 6.60 -9.00
CA PRO A 104 2.98 6.33 -10.31
C PRO A 104 3.61 4.93 -10.36
N PRO A 105 3.51 4.23 -11.51
CA PRO A 105 4.10 2.90 -11.70
C PRO A 105 5.60 2.83 -11.37
N SER A 106 6.34 3.92 -11.58
CA SER A 106 7.77 3.98 -11.25
C SER A 106 8.05 3.71 -9.77
N LYS A 107 7.22 4.22 -8.85
CA LYS A 107 7.37 3.94 -7.42
C LYS A 107 7.10 2.47 -7.09
N ILE A 108 6.13 1.86 -7.77
CA ILE A 108 5.86 0.42 -7.64
C ILE A 108 7.07 -0.39 -8.12
N VAL A 109 7.66 -0.01 -9.26
CA VAL A 109 8.84 -0.68 -9.82
C VAL A 109 10.06 -0.52 -8.93
N ASP A 110 10.32 0.68 -8.42
CA ASP A 110 11.47 0.93 -7.53
C ASP A 110 11.33 0.15 -6.22
N MET A 111 10.12 0.07 -5.66
CA MET A 111 9.86 -0.73 -4.46
C MET A 111 9.88 -2.25 -4.74
N GLN A 112 9.39 -2.68 -5.91
CA GLN A 112 9.56 -4.07 -6.35
C GLN A 112 11.05 -4.43 -6.46
N LYS A 113 11.89 -3.50 -6.96
CA LYS A 113 13.34 -3.70 -6.96
C LYS A 113 13.89 -3.79 -5.54
N GLU A 114 13.49 -2.92 -4.62
CA GLU A 114 13.93 -2.99 -3.22
C GLU A 114 13.56 -4.35 -2.58
N ILE A 115 12.36 -4.86 -2.86
CA ILE A 115 11.91 -6.16 -2.36
C ILE A 115 12.69 -7.31 -3.01
N THR A 116 12.89 -7.30 -4.33
CA THR A 116 13.57 -8.40 -5.04
C THR A 116 15.09 -8.41 -4.82
N HIS A 117 15.70 -7.25 -4.56
CA HIS A 117 17.13 -7.11 -4.30
C HIS A 117 17.41 -6.95 -2.80
N PHE A 118 16.45 -7.26 -1.94
CA PHE A 118 16.69 -7.30 -0.52
C PHE A 118 17.85 -8.26 -0.23
N ALA A 119 18.73 -7.85 0.67
CA ALA A 119 19.89 -8.59 1.12
C ALA A 119 20.05 -8.31 2.62
N GLN A 120 20.35 -9.36 3.38
CA GLN A 120 20.74 -9.21 4.77
C GLN A 120 22.06 -8.42 4.87
N GLU A 121 22.17 -7.52 5.83
CA GLU A 121 23.38 -6.72 6.05
C GLU A 121 24.39 -7.43 6.97
N GLU A 122 25.69 -7.12 6.86
CA GLU A 122 26.79 -7.88 7.48
C GLU A 122 26.72 -7.99 9.02
N GLU A 123 26.07 -7.05 9.69
CA GLU A 123 25.90 -7.03 11.15
C GLU A 123 24.44 -7.29 11.58
N GLU A 124 23.56 -7.58 10.62
CA GLU A 124 22.13 -7.68 10.86
C GLU A 124 21.73 -9.10 11.28
N THR A 125 20.92 -9.20 12.34
CA THR A 125 20.33 -10.48 12.76
C THR A 125 19.23 -10.91 11.78
N ILE A 126 18.79 -12.17 11.84
CA ILE A 126 17.67 -12.64 11.01
C ILE A 126 16.38 -11.86 11.37
N GLN A 127 16.20 -11.52 12.65
CA GLN A 127 15.04 -10.77 13.14
C GLN A 127 15.05 -9.34 12.61
N ASP A 128 16.15 -8.61 12.76
CA ASP A 128 16.28 -7.23 12.26
C ASP A 128 16.05 -7.18 10.74
N ALA A 129 16.62 -8.14 10.01
CA ALA A 129 16.43 -8.27 8.56
C ALA A 129 14.96 -8.53 8.22
N TRP A 130 14.27 -9.38 8.98
CA TRP A 130 12.86 -9.68 8.76
C TRP A 130 11.97 -8.46 9.02
N GLU A 131 12.21 -7.72 10.10
CA GLU A 131 11.49 -6.48 10.41
C GLU A 131 11.71 -5.42 9.33
N ARG A 132 12.95 -5.23 8.88
CA ARG A 132 13.29 -4.31 7.78
C ARG A 132 12.59 -4.71 6.49
N TYR A 133 12.58 -6.01 6.17
CA TYR A 133 11.90 -6.54 5.00
C TYR A 133 10.37 -6.33 5.09
N GLN A 134 9.76 -6.58 6.25
CA GLN A 134 8.34 -6.32 6.51
C GLN A 134 8.00 -4.82 6.34
N GLY A 135 8.88 -3.94 6.80
CA GLY A 135 8.76 -2.49 6.65
C GLY A 135 8.66 -2.02 5.18
N LEU A 136 9.22 -2.76 4.23
CA LEU A 136 9.08 -2.46 2.79
C LEU A 136 7.63 -2.63 2.30
N PHE A 137 6.89 -3.58 2.87
CA PHE A 137 5.49 -3.83 2.48
C PHE A 137 4.51 -2.82 3.12
N LEU A 138 4.83 -2.26 4.29
CA LEU A 138 4.04 -1.18 4.90
C LEU A 138 4.00 0.08 4.03
N LYS A 139 5.08 0.35 3.28
CA LYS A 139 5.14 1.44 2.29
C LYS A 139 4.24 1.16 1.05
N CYS A 140 3.74 -0.07 0.89
CA CYS A 140 3.02 -0.52 -0.30
C CYS A 140 1.85 -1.48 -0.01
N PRO A 141 0.75 -1.04 0.60
CA PRO A 141 -0.36 -1.94 0.94
C PRO A 141 -0.99 -2.69 -0.26
N ASN A 142 -0.67 -2.31 -1.51
CA ASN A 142 -1.16 -2.96 -2.74
C ASN A 142 -0.02 -3.40 -3.68
N HIS A 143 1.05 -3.99 -3.14
CA HIS A 143 2.22 -4.45 -3.90
C HIS A 143 1.96 -5.65 -4.84
N GLY A 144 0.85 -6.40 -4.66
CA GLY A 144 0.47 -7.53 -5.52
C GLY A 144 1.39 -8.76 -5.43
N ILE A 145 2.24 -8.81 -4.41
CA ILE A 145 3.22 -9.88 -4.16
C ILE A 145 2.59 -10.89 -3.22
N ASN A 146 2.52 -12.16 -3.64
CA ASN A 146 1.96 -13.21 -2.81
C ASN A 146 2.92 -13.61 -1.67
N ASP A 147 2.37 -14.14 -0.57
CA ASP A 147 3.14 -14.46 0.63
C ASP A 147 4.25 -15.51 0.36
N ALA A 148 4.03 -16.46 -0.54
CA ALA A 148 5.05 -17.44 -0.93
C ALA A 148 6.28 -16.77 -1.57
N PHE A 149 6.06 -15.79 -2.45
CA PHE A 149 7.15 -15.01 -3.05
C PHE A 149 7.89 -14.21 -1.98
N LYS A 150 7.17 -13.54 -1.06
CA LYS A 150 7.79 -12.76 0.02
C LYS A 150 8.78 -13.60 0.82
N VAL A 151 8.31 -14.76 1.29
CA VAL A 151 9.13 -15.66 2.10
C VAL A 151 10.30 -16.24 1.30
N SER A 152 10.05 -16.66 0.05
CA SER A 152 11.10 -17.24 -0.78
C SER A 152 12.19 -16.24 -1.15
N THR A 153 11.85 -14.96 -1.29
CA THR A 153 12.80 -13.88 -1.53
C THR A 153 13.60 -13.59 -0.27
N PHE A 154 12.93 -13.47 0.88
CA PHE A 154 13.61 -13.27 2.17
C PHE A 154 14.61 -14.38 2.49
N TYR A 155 14.20 -15.65 2.38
CA TYR A 155 15.13 -16.76 2.61
C TYR A 155 16.34 -16.71 1.68
N ARG A 156 16.14 -16.39 0.38
CA ARG A 156 17.24 -16.31 -0.59
C ARG A 156 18.21 -15.17 -0.31
N SER A 157 17.74 -14.10 0.34
CA SER A 157 18.54 -12.93 0.68
C SER A 157 19.39 -13.06 1.94
N LEU A 158 19.17 -14.11 2.74
CA LEU A 158 19.96 -14.37 3.94
C LEU A 158 21.36 -14.90 3.62
N PHE A 159 22.29 -14.72 4.55
CA PHE A 159 23.60 -15.35 4.49
C PHE A 159 23.49 -16.89 4.53
N PRO A 160 24.46 -17.62 3.94
CA PRO A 160 24.46 -19.08 3.94
C PRO A 160 24.31 -19.71 5.34
N GLU A 161 24.97 -19.14 6.35
CA GLU A 161 24.94 -19.59 7.74
C GLU A 161 23.52 -19.47 8.33
N ASP A 162 22.87 -18.32 8.08
CA ASP A 162 21.52 -18.06 8.56
C ASP A 162 20.47 -18.91 7.84
N LYS A 163 20.73 -19.26 6.56
CA LYS A 163 19.92 -20.27 5.83
C LYS A 163 20.05 -21.66 6.43
N GLN A 164 21.27 -22.07 6.83
CA GLN A 164 21.50 -23.38 7.44
C GLN A 164 20.80 -23.51 8.79
N LEU A 165 20.82 -22.44 9.59
CA LEU A 165 20.09 -22.38 10.85
C LEU A 165 18.57 -22.56 10.63
N ILE A 166 18.00 -21.81 9.67
CA ILE A 166 16.59 -21.93 9.32
C ILE A 166 16.26 -23.34 8.80
N ASP A 167 17.10 -23.92 7.94
CA ASP A 167 16.89 -25.28 7.41
C ASP A 167 16.96 -26.34 8.53
N SER A 168 17.83 -26.15 9.52
CA SER A 168 17.93 -27.03 10.69
C SER A 168 16.63 -27.01 11.52
N VAL A 169 16.15 -25.82 11.86
CA VAL A 169 14.89 -25.63 12.61
C VAL A 169 13.69 -26.16 11.82
N CYS A 170 13.70 -26.02 10.49
CA CYS A 170 12.65 -26.53 9.62
C CYS A 170 12.70 -28.05 9.39
N GLY A 171 13.76 -28.74 9.85
CA GLY A 171 13.99 -30.15 9.58
C GLY A 171 14.20 -30.42 8.08
N GLY A 172 15.09 -29.65 7.45
CA GLY A 172 15.44 -29.69 6.03
C GLY A 172 15.08 -28.40 5.27
N ASN A 173 15.46 -28.35 4.00
CA ASN A 173 15.40 -27.14 3.18
C ASN A 173 14.05 -26.41 3.25
N MET A 174 14.08 -25.16 3.69
CA MET A 174 12.90 -24.35 3.96
C MET A 174 12.03 -24.14 2.71
N LEU A 175 12.63 -23.97 1.53
CA LEU A 175 11.89 -23.78 0.27
C LEU A 175 11.11 -25.03 -0.18
N THR A 176 11.38 -26.19 0.43
CA THR A 176 10.63 -27.44 0.17
C THR A 176 9.40 -27.60 1.06
N LYS A 177 9.21 -26.72 2.06
CA LYS A 177 8.10 -26.75 3.01
C LYS A 177 6.87 -26.02 2.47
N LYS A 178 5.68 -26.36 2.98
CA LYS A 178 4.41 -25.78 2.48
C LYS A 178 4.25 -24.31 2.93
N PRO A 179 3.66 -23.43 2.10
CA PRO A 179 3.49 -21.99 2.40
C PRO A 179 2.86 -21.60 3.75
N PRO A 180 1.90 -22.35 4.33
CA PRO A 180 1.35 -22.02 5.64
C PRO A 180 2.36 -22.16 6.79
N MET A 181 3.26 -23.17 6.74
CA MET A 181 4.32 -23.33 7.75
C MET A 181 5.34 -22.19 7.69
N LEU A 182 5.58 -21.68 6.48
CA LEU A 182 6.54 -20.61 6.21
C LEU A 182 6.09 -19.28 6.80
N LYS A 183 4.79 -18.97 6.73
CA LYS A 183 4.23 -17.76 7.31
C LYS A 183 4.22 -17.83 8.85
N HIS A 184 3.81 -18.97 9.40
CA HIS A 184 3.85 -19.21 10.84
C HIS A 184 5.27 -19.09 11.43
N LEU A 185 6.31 -19.61 10.76
CA LEU A 185 7.68 -19.51 11.27
C LEU A 185 8.10 -18.05 11.48
N PHE A 186 7.83 -17.18 10.52
CA PHE A 186 8.22 -15.77 10.60
C PHE A 186 7.28 -14.90 11.44
N GLU A 187 6.03 -15.31 11.62
CA GLU A 187 5.10 -14.66 12.55
C GLU A 187 5.42 -15.07 14.00
N ASP A 188 5.74 -16.34 14.26
CA ASP A 188 6.22 -16.84 15.56
C ASP A 188 7.56 -16.19 15.95
N MET A 189 8.43 -15.89 14.96
CA MET A 189 9.68 -15.11 15.13
C MET A 189 9.47 -13.66 15.56
N ALA A 190 8.33 -13.05 15.21
CA ALA A 190 8.03 -11.67 15.57
C ALA A 190 7.35 -11.56 16.95
N GLU A 191 6.69 -12.64 17.40
CA GLU A 191 5.99 -12.68 18.69
C GLU A 191 6.85 -13.22 19.84
N HIS A 192 7.86 -14.02 19.53
CA HIS A 192 8.80 -14.56 20.51
C HIS A 192 10.17 -13.95 20.23
N ASP A 193 10.73 -13.27 21.24
CA ASP A 193 12.10 -12.73 21.31
C ASP A 193 13.11 -13.91 21.29
N TYR A 194 13.06 -14.71 20.22
CA TYR A 194 13.86 -15.91 20.05
C TYR A 194 15.27 -15.45 19.77
N ASP A 195 16.15 -15.65 20.75
CA ASP A 195 17.57 -15.39 20.59
C ASP A 195 18.15 -16.44 19.63
N TRP A 196 18.06 -16.14 18.33
CA TRP A 196 18.58 -16.97 17.25
C TRP A 196 20.09 -17.16 17.37
N ASP A 197 20.80 -16.27 18.08
CA ASP A 197 22.23 -16.43 18.37
C ASP A 197 22.49 -17.54 19.39
N LEU A 198 21.50 -17.94 20.22
CA LEU A 198 21.63 -19.12 21.10
C LEU A 198 21.49 -20.46 20.36
N LEU A 199 20.91 -20.45 19.16
CA LEU A 199 20.80 -21.64 18.31
C LEU A 199 22.01 -21.78 17.37
N ARG A 200 22.84 -20.74 17.27
CA ARG A 200 24.11 -20.77 16.54
C ARG A 200 25.12 -21.53 17.38
N ASP A 201 25.75 -22.56 16.82
CA ASP A 201 26.77 -23.33 17.52
C ASP A 201 27.95 -22.39 17.86
N PRO A 202 28.57 -22.44 19.07
CA PRO A 202 29.55 -21.43 19.52
C PRO A 202 30.83 -21.29 18.68
N GLY A 203 30.96 -22.03 17.58
CA GLY A 203 32.10 -22.02 16.67
C GLY A 203 31.83 -21.51 15.25
N GLU A 204 30.58 -21.20 14.89
CA GLU A 204 30.25 -20.68 13.55
C GLU A 204 30.20 -19.15 13.55
N HIS A 205 31.36 -18.52 13.37
CA HIS A 205 31.41 -17.11 12.97
C HIS A 205 31.17 -16.99 11.46
N ARG A 206 30.43 -15.96 11.05
CA ARG A 206 30.21 -15.61 9.63
C ARG A 206 31.55 -15.64 8.89
N VAL A 207 31.70 -16.55 7.93
CA VAL A 207 32.92 -16.62 7.15
C VAL A 207 32.78 -15.64 5.99
N VAL A 208 33.51 -14.54 6.08
CA VAL A 208 33.60 -13.57 4.99
C VAL A 208 34.33 -14.22 3.82
N VAL A 209 33.65 -14.44 2.70
CA VAL A 209 34.24 -14.83 1.41
C VAL A 209 34.10 -13.71 0.41
#